data_AF-A0A125G0Q1-F1
#
_entry.id   AF-A0A125G0Q1-F1
#
_cell.length_a   1.000
_cell.length_b   1.000
_cell.length_c   1.000
_cell.angle_alpha   90.00
_cell.angle_beta   90.00
_cell.angle_gamma   90.00
#
_symmetry.space_group_name_H-M   'P 1'
#
loop_
_entity.id
_entity.type
_entity.pdbx_description
1 polymer ?
#
loop_
_entity_poly.entity_id
_entity_poly.type
_entity_poly.pdbx_seq_one_letter_code
_entity_poly.pdbx_strand_id
1 'polypeptide(L)'
;MTALAVRFGIGAGGSSGATRRALPVASHVAGCVLAFGMVLAGGVHLSAAADWSGLARSRASLDAARARAAEAERALAQAAMHRAAPAKTDDGRGEPAAPGWPALMLELAELAASSGLRVVSFEPQAEPGARQDVRRTVRIVADGGFPALRRMVGALATLSVLAVPTAINAERAGRAARVGLSLDVFPAMPGGRAAYGDRPIAVASQDADPFGIGDEPGTGDTLPSRLAGVMRDARTGLALFDDGAGAITAVAAGEAVGAMRVVRVEADAVTLATRNGPRRMGLDDEGMQW
;
A
#
# COMPACT_ATOMS: atom_id res chain seq x y z
N MET A 1 -9.21 -33.97 89.44
CA MET A 1 -10.28 -34.94 89.19
C MET A 1 -10.00 -35.62 87.85
N THR A 2 -10.04 -36.96 87.83
CA THR A 2 -10.14 -37.89 86.67
C THR A 2 -9.08 -37.74 85.56
N ALA A 3 -7.99 -38.52 85.50
CA ALA A 3 -7.87 -39.98 85.32
C ALA A 3 -8.54 -40.51 84.04
N LEU A 4 -7.73 -40.83 83.04
CA LEU A 4 -8.00 -41.92 82.10
C LEU A 4 -6.65 -42.49 81.62
N ALA A 5 -6.20 -43.49 82.37
CA ALA A 5 -5.23 -44.47 81.90
C ALA A 5 -5.99 -45.52 81.08
N VAL A 6 -5.51 -45.82 79.88
CA VAL A 6 -5.76 -47.12 79.24
C VAL A 6 -4.41 -47.75 78.97
N ARG A 7 -4.25 -48.92 79.57
CA ARG A 7 -3.09 -49.80 79.60
C ARG A 7 -3.44 -51.07 78.82
N PHE A 8 -2.38 -51.83 78.51
CA PHE A 8 -2.31 -53.21 78.03
C PHE A 8 -2.21 -53.34 76.50
N GLY A 9 -1.33 -54.18 75.96
CA GLY A 9 -0.51 -55.18 76.63
C GLY A 9 0.46 -55.86 75.67
N ILE A 10 1.44 -56.48 76.30
CA ILE A 10 2.62 -57.18 75.82
C ILE A 10 2.28 -58.32 74.84
N GLY A 11 3.08 -58.44 73.79
CA GLY A 11 3.27 -59.67 73.03
C GLY A 11 4.76 -59.83 72.74
N ALA A 12 5.47 -60.52 73.65
CA ALA A 12 6.82 -61.00 73.42
C ALA A 12 6.78 -62.15 72.41
N GLY A 13 7.74 -62.19 71.48
CA GLY A 13 7.95 -63.37 70.66
C GLY A 13 8.87 -63.13 69.47
N GLY A 14 10.02 -63.80 69.49
CA GLY A 14 10.69 -64.20 68.26
C GLY A 14 11.91 -63.39 67.88
N SER A 15 13.05 -63.76 68.47
CA SER A 15 14.32 -63.63 67.78
C SER A 15 14.29 -64.43 66.49
N SER A 16 14.57 -63.80 65.36
CA SER A 16 15.08 -64.36 64.10
C SER A 16 14.94 -63.21 63.11
N GLY A 17 16.02 -62.60 62.66
CA GLY A 17 16.99 -63.25 61.82
C GLY A 17 16.99 -62.44 60.53
N ALA A 18 18.11 -61.76 60.31
CA ALA A 18 18.62 -61.31 59.02
C ALA A 18 17.73 -60.39 58.13
N THR A 19 18.44 -59.40 57.57
CA THR A 19 18.10 -58.63 56.37
C THR A 19 17.08 -57.50 56.56
N ARG A 20 17.58 -56.27 56.44
CA ARG A 20 17.07 -55.17 55.59
C ARG A 20 17.54 -53.82 56.13
N ARG A 21 18.85 -53.57 56.11
CA ARG A 21 19.40 -52.21 56.12
C ARG A 21 19.67 -51.76 54.68
N ALA A 22 18.60 -51.62 53.91
CA ALA A 22 18.60 -50.96 52.60
C ALA A 22 17.31 -50.16 52.38
N LEU A 23 16.62 -49.76 53.45
CA LEU A 23 15.31 -49.11 53.38
C LEU A 23 15.27 -47.57 53.51
N PRO A 24 16.28 -46.83 54.03
CA PRO A 24 16.11 -45.37 54.14
C PRO A 24 16.29 -44.64 52.79
N VAL A 25 17.14 -45.17 51.90
CA VAL A 25 17.39 -44.57 50.59
C VAL A 25 16.23 -44.83 49.64
N ALA A 26 15.71 -46.06 49.60
CA ALA A 26 14.59 -46.41 48.74
C ALA A 26 13.30 -45.66 49.12
N SER A 27 13.03 -45.48 50.42
CA SER A 27 11.88 -44.68 50.89
C SER A 27 12.04 -43.19 50.59
N HIS A 28 13.26 -42.65 50.70
CA HIS A 28 13.54 -41.25 50.37
C HIS A 28 13.41 -41.00 48.86
N VAL A 29 13.89 -41.91 48.02
CA VAL A 29 13.73 -41.81 46.56
C VAL A 29 12.26 -41.90 46.17
N ALA A 30 11.50 -42.84 46.73
CA ALA A 30 10.06 -42.94 46.49
C ALA A 30 9.30 -41.67 46.92
N GLY A 31 9.66 -41.10 48.07
CA GLY A 31 9.12 -39.82 48.55
C GLY A 31 9.45 -38.65 47.62
N CYS A 32 10.69 -38.55 47.15
CA CYS A 32 11.10 -37.52 46.19
C CYS A 32 10.35 -37.64 44.86
N VAL A 33 10.18 -38.85 44.34
CA VAL A 33 9.44 -39.08 43.08
C VAL A 33 7.97 -38.70 43.23
N LEU A 34 7.33 -39.04 44.35
CA LEU A 34 5.94 -38.64 44.63
C LEU A 34 5.78 -37.13 44.77
N ALA A 35 6.66 -36.47 45.54
CA ALA A 35 6.63 -35.02 45.69
C ALA A 35 6.85 -34.31 44.34
N PHE A 36 7.80 -34.79 43.53
CA PHE A 36 8.06 -34.26 42.20
C PHE A 36 6.87 -34.46 41.25
N GLY A 37 6.24 -35.64 41.29
CA GLY A 37 5.02 -35.93 40.53
C GLY A 37 3.86 -35.01 40.92
N MET A 38 3.68 -34.74 42.21
CA MET A 38 2.63 -33.85 42.72
C MET A 38 2.87 -32.39 42.30
N VAL A 39 4.12 -31.92 42.34
CA VAL A 39 4.49 -30.57 41.87
C VAL A 39 4.30 -30.43 40.35
N LEU A 40 4.69 -31.44 39.57
CA LEU A 40 4.47 -31.43 38.12
C LEU A 40 2.99 -31.45 37.76
N ALA A 41 2.20 -32.33 38.37
CA ALA A 41 0.76 -32.39 38.15
C ALA A 41 0.09 -31.07 38.55
N GLY A 42 0.43 -30.53 39.73
CA GLY A 42 -0.06 -29.23 40.20
C GLY A 42 0.33 -28.08 39.27
N GLY A 43 1.58 -28.05 38.79
CA GLY A 43 2.09 -27.03 37.86
C GLY A 43 1.40 -27.09 36.49
N VAL A 44 1.12 -28.29 35.97
CA VAL A 44 0.37 -28.47 34.72
C VAL A 44 -1.08 -28.00 34.87
N HIS A 45 -1.74 -28.33 35.99
CA HIS A 45 -3.11 -27.87 36.24
C HIS A 45 -3.19 -26.36 36.47
N LEU A 46 -2.22 -25.77 37.17
CA LEU A 46 -2.17 -24.32 37.41
C LEU A 46 -1.88 -23.54 36.11
N SER A 47 -0.96 -24.04 35.28
CA SER A 47 -0.63 -23.42 33.99
C SER A 47 -1.76 -23.53 32.97
N ALA A 48 -2.50 -24.65 32.99
CA ALA A 48 -3.74 -24.81 32.23
C ALA A 48 -4.85 -23.89 32.73
N ALA A 49 -5.05 -23.76 34.05
CA ALA A 49 -6.08 -22.90 34.63
C ALA A 49 -5.80 -21.41 34.44
N ALA A 50 -4.51 -21.02 34.37
CA ALA A 50 -4.11 -19.64 34.19
C ALA A 50 -3.82 -19.26 32.73
N ASP A 51 -4.11 -20.15 31.76
CA ASP A 51 -4.07 -19.88 30.31
C ASP A 51 -2.77 -19.22 29.82
N TRP A 52 -1.62 -19.55 30.43
CA TRP A 52 -0.32 -18.92 30.11
C TRP A 52 0.10 -19.13 28.65
N SER A 53 -0.40 -20.18 28.01
CA SER A 53 -0.16 -20.49 26.60
C SER A 53 -0.95 -19.61 25.62
N GLY A 54 -1.94 -18.84 26.11
CA GLY A 54 -2.83 -18.03 25.26
C GLY A 54 -3.73 -18.84 24.33
N LEU A 55 -3.75 -20.18 24.44
CA LEU A 55 -4.51 -21.06 23.56
C LEU A 55 -6.02 -20.83 23.65
N ALA A 56 -6.57 -20.59 24.85
CA ALA A 56 -7.98 -20.25 25.01
C ALA A 56 -8.31 -18.92 24.32
N ARG A 57 -7.42 -17.92 24.44
CA ARG A 57 -7.57 -16.63 23.76
C ARG A 57 -7.44 -16.74 22.24
N SER A 58 -6.56 -17.60 21.75
CA SER A 58 -6.42 -17.92 20.31
C SER A 58 -7.64 -18.65 19.75
N ARG A 59 -8.19 -19.61 20.49
CA ARG A 59 -9.44 -20.30 20.10
C ARG A 59 -10.61 -19.34 20.09
N ALA A 60 -10.75 -18.48 21.12
CA ALA A 60 -11.79 -17.48 21.17
C ALA A 60 -11.68 -16.46 20.01
N SER A 61 -10.47 -16.04 19.63
CA SER A 61 -10.28 -15.13 18.49
C SER A 61 -10.59 -15.80 17.15
N LEU A 62 -10.25 -17.09 17.00
CA LEU A 62 -10.57 -17.90 15.83
C LEU A 62 -12.08 -18.10 15.68
N ASP A 63 -12.79 -18.42 16.76
CA ASP A 63 -14.24 -18.60 16.73
C ASP A 63 -14.96 -17.28 16.46
N ALA A 64 -14.47 -16.16 17.01
CA ALA A 64 -14.96 -14.83 16.68
C ALA A 64 -14.70 -14.46 15.21
N ALA A 65 -13.57 -14.87 14.62
CA ALA A 65 -13.29 -14.65 13.19
C ALA A 65 -14.23 -15.48 12.30
N ARG A 66 -14.49 -16.75 12.66
CA ARG A 66 -15.45 -17.61 11.95
C ARG A 66 -16.87 -17.06 12.01
N ALA A 67 -17.30 -16.56 13.18
CA ALA A 67 -18.62 -15.95 13.33
C ALA A 67 -18.79 -14.73 12.40
N ARG A 68 -17.77 -13.86 12.31
CA ARG A 68 -17.78 -12.71 11.39
C ARG A 68 -17.78 -13.11 9.92
N ALA A 69 -17.05 -14.16 9.55
CA ALA A 69 -17.07 -14.68 8.18
C ALA A 69 -18.46 -15.18 7.79
N ALA A 70 -19.10 -15.96 8.67
CA ALA A 70 -20.46 -16.45 8.44
C ALA A 70 -21.49 -15.31 8.38
N GLU A 71 -21.30 -14.25 9.17
CA GLU A 71 -22.15 -13.06 9.11
C GLU A 71 -21.98 -12.28 7.79
N ALA A 72 -20.74 -12.14 7.31
CA ALA A 72 -20.44 -11.53 6.00
C ALA A 72 -21.05 -12.35 4.85
N GLU A 73 -20.96 -13.68 4.89
CA GLU A 73 -21.61 -14.55 3.89
C GLU A 73 -23.13 -14.39 3.89
N ARG A 74 -23.77 -14.30 5.07
CA ARG A 74 -25.22 -14.04 5.16
C ARG A 74 -25.57 -12.66 4.63
N ALA A 75 -24.78 -11.63 4.90
CA ALA A 75 -24.99 -10.29 4.36
C ALA A 75 -24.87 -10.28 2.83
N LEU A 76 -23.89 -11.00 2.27
CA LEU A 76 -23.74 -11.16 0.82
C LEU A 76 -24.90 -11.94 0.20
N ALA A 77 -25.37 -13.01 0.85
CA ALA A 77 -26.54 -13.77 0.40
C ALA A 77 -27.82 -12.90 0.43
N GLN A 78 -28.04 -12.12 1.48
CA GLN A 78 -29.15 -11.18 1.57
C GLN A 78 -29.07 -10.11 0.48
N ALA A 79 -27.89 -9.53 0.24
CA ALA A 79 -27.66 -8.58 -0.84
C ALA A 79 -27.90 -9.20 -2.23
N ALA A 80 -27.52 -10.46 -2.43
CA ALA A 80 -27.80 -11.20 -3.66
C ALA A 80 -29.30 -11.45 -3.85
N MET A 81 -30.05 -11.76 -2.79
CA MET A 81 -31.52 -11.90 -2.87
C MET A 81 -32.20 -10.57 -3.20
N HIS A 82 -31.71 -9.44 -2.68
CA HIS A 82 -32.24 -8.12 -3.02
C HIS A 82 -31.92 -7.73 -4.47
N ARG A 83 -30.79 -8.20 -5.02
CA ARG A 83 -30.44 -8.04 -6.44
C ARG A 83 -31.28 -8.94 -7.35
N ALA A 84 -31.71 -10.11 -6.85
CA ALA A 84 -32.49 -11.09 -7.60
C ALA A 84 -34.01 -10.83 -7.56
N ALA A 85 -34.51 -9.94 -6.69
CA ALA A 85 -35.87 -9.43 -6.78
C ALA A 85 -35.94 -8.40 -7.92
N PRO A 86 -36.55 -8.72 -9.07
CA PRO A 86 -36.66 -7.75 -10.14
C PRO A 86 -37.63 -6.67 -9.66
N ALA A 87 -37.12 -5.47 -9.43
CA ALA A 87 -37.97 -4.30 -9.46
C ALA A 87 -38.62 -4.28 -10.86
N LYS A 88 -39.92 -4.58 -10.91
CA LYS A 88 -40.76 -4.20 -12.05
C LYS A 88 -40.81 -2.68 -12.05
N THR A 89 -39.77 -2.06 -12.61
CA THR A 89 -39.80 -0.68 -13.05
C THR A 89 -39.88 -0.70 -14.55
N ASP A 90 -41.09 -0.40 -14.97
CA ASP A 90 -41.51 0.06 -16.28
C ASP A 90 -40.52 1.06 -16.88
N ASP A 91 -40.28 0.88 -18.18
CA ASP A 91 -39.71 1.79 -19.19
C ASP A 91 -38.79 2.94 -18.77
N GLY A 92 -37.53 2.81 -19.19
CA GLY A 92 -36.61 3.93 -19.35
C GLY A 92 -35.18 3.42 -19.52
N ARG A 93 -34.61 3.61 -20.72
CA ARG A 93 -33.21 3.35 -21.04
C ARG A 93 -32.30 4.15 -20.08
N GLY A 94 -31.97 3.57 -18.93
CA GLY A 94 -31.24 4.22 -17.84
C GLY A 94 -29.80 3.70 -17.77
N GLU A 95 -28.85 4.63 -17.72
CA GLU A 95 -27.45 4.36 -17.39
C GLU A 95 -27.33 3.45 -16.15
N PRO A 96 -26.32 2.56 -16.10
CA PRO A 96 -26.06 1.77 -14.90
C PRO A 96 -25.92 2.71 -13.70
N ALA A 97 -26.67 2.43 -12.63
CA ALA A 97 -26.62 3.22 -11.40
C ALA A 97 -25.18 3.37 -10.93
N ALA A 98 -24.76 4.61 -10.64
CA ALA A 98 -23.41 4.92 -10.21
C ALA A 98 -23.02 4.05 -9.00
N PRO A 99 -21.81 3.46 -8.99
CA PRO A 99 -21.39 2.59 -7.91
C PRO A 99 -21.36 3.35 -6.57
N GLY A 100 -21.80 2.66 -5.51
CA GLY A 100 -21.74 3.21 -4.15
C GLY A 100 -20.29 3.49 -3.74
N TRP A 101 -20.11 4.43 -2.80
CA TRP A 101 -18.78 4.86 -2.35
C TRP A 101 -17.81 3.74 -1.95
N PRO A 102 -18.23 2.69 -1.21
CA PRO A 102 -17.32 1.60 -0.89
C PRO A 102 -16.82 0.85 -2.12
N ALA A 103 -17.65 0.70 -3.16
CA ALA A 103 -17.27 0.07 -4.41
C ALA A 103 -16.28 0.93 -5.19
N LEU A 104 -16.48 2.25 -5.24
CA LEU A 104 -15.54 3.20 -5.84
C LEU A 104 -14.17 3.19 -5.16
N MET A 105 -14.15 3.10 -3.83
CA MET A 105 -12.89 3.00 -3.08
C MET A 105 -12.14 1.70 -3.38
N LEU A 106 -12.87 0.60 -3.59
CA LEU A 106 -12.29 -0.67 -3.99
C LEU A 106 -11.74 -0.61 -5.43
N GLU A 107 -12.51 -0.03 -6.36
CA GLU A 107 -12.10 0.19 -7.75
C GLU A 107 -10.81 1.04 -7.81
N LEU A 108 -10.73 2.10 -7.02
CA LEU A 108 -9.52 2.93 -6.92
C LEU A 108 -8.33 2.20 -6.28
N ALA A 109 -8.56 1.36 -5.27
CA ALA A 109 -7.51 0.56 -4.64
C ALA A 109 -6.96 -0.50 -5.60
N GLU A 110 -7.84 -1.15 -6.37
CA GLU A 110 -7.49 -2.10 -7.42
C GLU A 110 -6.73 -1.41 -8.56
N LEU A 111 -7.14 -0.20 -8.95
CA LEU A 111 -6.43 0.63 -9.92
C LEU A 111 -5.01 0.96 -9.46
N ALA A 112 -4.84 1.35 -8.19
CA ALA A 112 -3.52 1.62 -7.62
C ALA A 112 -2.64 0.37 -7.62
N ALA A 113 -3.19 -0.77 -7.19
CA ALA A 113 -2.47 -2.04 -7.15
C ALA A 113 -2.06 -2.53 -8.54
N SER A 114 -2.98 -2.51 -9.51
CA SER A 114 -2.72 -2.91 -10.91
C SER A 114 -1.73 -1.98 -11.63
N SER A 115 -1.64 -0.72 -11.20
CA SER A 115 -0.62 0.23 -11.69
C SER A 115 0.79 -0.04 -11.15
N GLY A 116 0.90 -0.88 -10.11
CA GLY A 116 2.16 -1.22 -9.43
C GLY A 116 2.46 -0.34 -8.21
N LEU A 117 1.48 0.42 -7.71
CA LEU A 117 1.61 1.20 -6.48
C LEU A 117 1.29 0.32 -5.26
N ARG A 118 2.15 0.36 -4.25
CA ARG A 118 1.89 -0.25 -2.93
C ARG A 118 1.25 0.80 -2.03
N VAL A 119 -0.07 0.75 -1.89
CA VAL A 119 -0.83 1.70 -1.04
C VAL A 119 -0.37 1.60 0.41
N VAL A 120 0.02 2.74 0.98
CA VAL A 120 0.39 2.94 2.40
C VAL A 120 -0.78 3.53 3.17
N SER A 121 -1.44 4.55 2.61
CA SER A 121 -2.66 5.11 3.19
C SER A 121 -3.67 5.48 2.11
N PHE A 122 -4.94 5.39 2.49
CA PHE A 122 -6.07 5.70 1.64
C PHE A 122 -7.12 6.41 2.49
N GLU A 123 -7.15 7.73 2.39
CA GLU A 123 -7.83 8.62 3.33
C GLU A 123 -8.89 9.45 2.62
N PRO A 124 -10.18 9.11 2.78
CA PRO A 124 -11.27 10.01 2.43
C PRO A 124 -11.16 11.31 3.24
N GLN A 125 -11.13 12.45 2.57
CA GLN A 125 -11.08 13.75 3.23
C GLN A 125 -12.51 14.23 3.50
N ALA A 126 -12.83 14.49 4.77
CA ALA A 126 -14.09 15.11 5.15
C ALA A 126 -13.98 16.63 4.93
N GLU A 127 -14.40 17.12 3.77
CA GLU A 127 -14.51 18.56 3.52
C GLU A 127 -15.73 19.15 4.26
N PRO A 128 -15.54 20.10 5.19
CA PRO A 128 -16.66 20.79 5.82
C PRO A 128 -17.34 21.70 4.78
N GLY A 129 -18.62 21.44 4.49
CA GLY A 129 -19.45 22.29 3.63
C GLY A 129 -19.54 21.87 2.16
N ALA A 130 -18.73 20.90 1.70
CA ALA A 130 -18.97 20.27 0.41
C ALA A 130 -20.15 19.30 0.53
N ARG A 131 -21.11 19.38 -0.40
CA ARG A 131 -22.15 18.36 -0.54
C ARG A 131 -21.43 17.08 -0.94
N GLN A 132 -21.17 16.20 0.03
CA GLN A 132 -20.36 14.99 -0.18
C GLN A 132 -20.94 14.08 -1.26
N ASP A 133 -22.21 14.25 -1.63
CA ASP A 133 -22.83 13.51 -2.74
C ASP A 133 -22.42 14.04 -4.13
N VAL A 134 -21.87 15.26 -4.19
CA VAL A 134 -21.43 15.92 -5.45
C VAL A 134 -19.93 15.72 -5.67
N ARG A 135 -19.13 15.89 -4.62
CA ARG A 135 -17.66 15.79 -4.68
C ARG A 135 -17.13 15.14 -3.42
N ARG A 136 -16.23 14.16 -3.59
CA ARG A 136 -15.50 13.54 -2.49
C ARG A 136 -14.02 13.53 -2.81
N THR A 137 -13.22 14.06 -1.89
CA THR A 137 -11.77 14.09 -2.05
C THR A 137 -11.15 12.88 -1.37
N VAL A 138 -10.21 12.24 -2.04
CA VAL A 138 -9.48 11.07 -1.55
C VAL A 138 -8.00 11.36 -1.63
N ARG A 139 -7.29 11.13 -0.54
CA ARG A 139 -5.83 11.18 -0.50
C ARG A 139 -5.27 9.76 -0.48
N ILE A 140 -4.37 9.48 -1.41
CA ILE A 140 -3.68 8.20 -1.57
C ILE A 140 -2.20 8.45 -1.33
N VAL A 141 -1.61 7.70 -0.40
CA VAL A 141 -0.16 7.66 -0.22
C VAL A 141 0.28 6.24 -0.56
N ALA A 142 1.25 6.11 -1.45
CA ALA A 142 1.74 4.82 -1.90
C ALA A 142 3.25 4.83 -2.13
N ASP A 143 3.86 3.64 -2.05
CA ASP A 143 5.23 3.41 -2.49
C ASP A 143 5.22 2.87 -3.91
N GLY A 144 6.05 3.45 -4.78
CA GLY A 144 6.16 3.04 -6.18
C GLY A 144 6.90 4.06 -7.02
N GLY A 145 7.49 3.62 -8.13
CA GLY A 145 8.21 4.49 -9.05
C GLY A 145 7.29 5.38 -9.89
N PHE A 146 7.88 6.38 -10.55
CA PHE A 146 7.16 7.27 -11.47
C PHE A 146 6.39 6.53 -12.59
N PRO A 147 6.89 5.41 -13.17
CA PRO A 147 6.11 4.65 -14.15
C PRO A 147 4.78 4.11 -13.59
N ALA A 148 4.75 3.69 -12.32
CA ALA A 148 3.53 3.22 -11.66
C ALA A 148 2.54 4.37 -11.43
N LEU A 149 3.03 5.55 -11.05
CA LEU A 149 2.21 6.76 -10.93
C LEU A 149 1.62 7.18 -12.29
N ARG A 150 2.40 7.16 -13.37
CA ARG A 150 1.90 7.49 -14.72
C ARG A 150 0.79 6.53 -15.17
N ARG A 151 0.99 5.22 -14.96
CA ARG A 151 -0.05 4.21 -15.26
C ARG A 151 -1.32 4.48 -14.46
N MET A 152 -1.20 4.78 -13.16
CA MET A 152 -2.33 5.11 -12.30
C MET A 152 -3.11 6.32 -12.85
N VAL A 153 -2.43 7.44 -13.11
CA VAL A 153 -3.07 8.66 -13.61
C VAL A 153 -3.73 8.45 -14.97
N GLY A 154 -3.05 7.74 -15.89
CA GLY A 154 -3.62 7.40 -17.19
C GLY A 154 -4.84 6.49 -17.10
N ALA A 155 -4.85 5.58 -16.12
CA ALA A 155 -5.95 4.64 -15.91
C ALA A 155 -7.13 5.23 -15.12
N LEU A 156 -7.03 6.44 -14.56
CA LEU A 156 -8.19 7.11 -13.95
C LEU A 156 -9.35 7.31 -14.94
N ALA A 157 -9.03 7.46 -16.23
CA ALA A 157 -10.03 7.57 -17.29
C ALA A 157 -10.79 6.25 -17.56
N THR A 158 -10.33 5.11 -17.03
CA THR A 158 -11.05 3.84 -17.16
C THR A 158 -12.09 3.64 -16.05
N LEU A 159 -12.12 4.53 -15.06
CA LEU A 159 -13.08 4.45 -13.96
C LEU A 159 -14.49 4.72 -14.47
N SER A 160 -15.44 4.10 -13.78
CA SER A 160 -16.88 4.30 -14.03
C SER A 160 -17.35 5.75 -13.78
N VAL A 161 -16.64 6.51 -12.95
CA VAL A 161 -16.95 7.89 -12.56
C VAL A 161 -15.79 8.84 -12.85
N LEU A 162 -16.07 10.14 -12.94
CA LEU A 162 -15.04 11.15 -13.09
C LEU A 162 -14.19 11.25 -11.82
N ALA A 163 -12.90 10.96 -11.95
CA ALA A 163 -11.88 11.19 -10.94
C ALA A 163 -10.81 12.14 -11.48
N VAL A 164 -10.62 13.28 -10.82
CA VAL A 164 -9.71 14.33 -11.25
C VAL A 164 -8.54 14.44 -10.26
N PRO A 165 -7.29 14.27 -10.70
CA PRO A 165 -6.13 14.60 -9.88
C PRO A 165 -6.11 16.09 -9.53
N THR A 166 -6.06 16.41 -8.24
CA THR A 166 -5.96 17.80 -7.74
C THR A 166 -4.57 18.14 -7.21
N ALA A 167 -3.84 17.14 -6.73
CA ALA A 167 -2.44 17.29 -6.35
C ALA A 167 -1.69 15.98 -6.55
N ILE A 168 -0.45 16.09 -7.03
CA ILE A 168 0.47 14.96 -7.19
C ILE A 168 1.81 15.38 -6.58
N ASN A 169 2.35 14.56 -5.69
CA ASN A 169 3.71 14.68 -5.21
C ASN A 169 4.44 13.34 -5.35
N ALA A 170 5.74 13.41 -5.64
CA ALA A 170 6.61 12.27 -5.69
C ALA A 170 7.93 12.65 -5.01
N GLU A 171 8.27 11.92 -3.97
CA GLU A 171 9.48 12.14 -3.17
C GLU A 171 10.30 10.86 -3.14
N ARG A 172 11.63 10.97 -3.11
CA ARG A 172 12.50 9.80 -2.96
C ARG A 172 12.60 9.43 -1.47
N ALA A 173 12.03 8.29 -1.08
CA ALA A 173 12.05 7.78 0.29
C ALA A 173 12.94 6.52 0.38
N GLY A 174 14.25 6.72 0.51
CA GLY A 174 15.21 5.62 0.54
C GLY A 174 15.33 4.91 -0.81
N ARG A 175 15.03 3.61 -0.86
CA ARG A 175 15.14 2.78 -2.08
C ARG A 175 13.92 2.81 -2.99
N ALA A 176 12.79 3.38 -2.55
CA ALA A 176 11.58 3.52 -3.34
C ALA A 176 11.15 4.99 -3.40
N ALA A 177 10.49 5.39 -4.48
CA ALA A 177 9.78 6.66 -4.50
C ALA A 177 8.47 6.52 -3.71
N ARG A 178 8.18 7.53 -2.90
CA ARG A 178 6.92 7.71 -2.20
C ARG A 178 6.09 8.72 -2.97
N VAL A 179 4.85 8.35 -3.26
CA VAL A 179 3.94 9.12 -4.09
C VAL A 179 2.71 9.47 -3.27
N GLY A 180 2.33 10.74 -3.30
CA GLY A 180 1.09 11.25 -2.76
C GLY A 180 0.21 11.78 -3.87
N LEU A 181 -1.05 11.33 -3.90
CA LEU A 181 -2.04 11.69 -4.90
C LEU A 181 -3.32 12.12 -4.20
N SER A 182 -3.81 13.31 -4.52
CA SER A 182 -5.14 13.77 -4.12
C SER A 182 -6.05 13.73 -5.33
N LEU A 183 -7.22 13.12 -5.17
CA LEU A 183 -8.24 12.94 -6.21
C LEU A 183 -9.55 13.55 -5.75
N ASP A 184 -10.16 14.38 -6.60
CA ASP A 184 -11.57 14.74 -6.49
C ASP A 184 -12.40 13.75 -7.31
N VAL A 185 -13.24 12.98 -6.63
CA VAL A 185 -14.17 12.01 -7.24
C VAL A 185 -15.56 12.63 -7.28
N PHE A 186 -16.21 12.52 -8.44
CA PHE A 186 -17.55 13.05 -8.68
C PHE A 186 -18.51 11.90 -9.00
N PRO A 187 -19.19 11.32 -8.00
CA PRO A 187 -19.97 10.09 -8.17
C PRO A 187 -21.14 10.22 -9.16
N ALA A 188 -21.66 11.44 -9.35
CA ALA A 188 -22.76 11.71 -10.26
C ALA A 188 -22.32 11.99 -11.71
N MET A 189 -21.01 12.03 -11.98
CA MET A 189 -20.48 12.28 -13.32
C MET A 189 -19.82 11.00 -13.86
N PRO A 190 -20.23 10.53 -15.06
CA PRO A 190 -19.62 9.37 -15.66
C PRO A 190 -18.15 9.63 -15.99
N GLY A 191 -17.34 8.57 -15.94
CA GLY A 191 -15.95 8.63 -16.39
C GLY A 191 -15.85 9.03 -17.86
N GLY A 192 -14.79 9.76 -18.22
CA GLY A 192 -14.53 10.12 -19.60
C GLY A 192 -13.89 8.96 -20.37
N ARG A 193 -14.38 8.64 -21.57
CA ARG A 193 -13.57 7.89 -22.54
C ARG A 193 -12.32 8.72 -22.82
N ALA A 194 -11.14 8.21 -22.49
CA ALA A 194 -9.87 8.87 -22.75
C ALA A 194 -9.76 9.24 -24.24
N ALA A 195 -10.05 10.49 -24.58
CA ALA A 195 -9.73 11.10 -25.86
C ALA A 195 -8.35 11.78 -25.77
N TYR A 196 -7.39 11.15 -25.08
CA TYR A 196 -6.01 11.58 -25.15
C TYR A 196 -5.44 11.02 -26.46
N GLY A 197 -4.97 11.91 -27.32
CA GLY A 197 -4.65 11.63 -28.72
C GLY A 197 -3.84 10.36 -28.92
N ASP A 198 -4.26 9.60 -29.93
CA ASP A 198 -3.70 8.34 -30.43
C ASP A 198 -2.30 8.53 -31.06
N ARG A 199 -1.37 9.14 -30.31
CA ARG A 199 0.06 9.04 -30.60
C ARG A 199 0.65 8.04 -29.60
N PRO A 200 1.05 6.85 -30.06
CA PRO A 200 1.77 5.90 -29.23
C PRO A 200 3.05 6.58 -28.74
N ILE A 201 3.09 6.97 -27.45
CA ILE A 201 4.35 7.26 -26.79
C ILE A 201 5.09 5.92 -26.76
N ALA A 202 6.20 5.84 -27.49
CA ALA A 202 7.00 4.63 -27.60
C ALA A 202 7.22 4.01 -26.21
N VAL A 203 7.00 2.70 -26.08
CA VAL A 203 7.04 1.96 -24.80
C VAL A 203 8.35 2.18 -24.04
N ALA A 204 9.45 2.41 -24.75
CA ALA A 204 10.76 2.73 -24.16
C ALA A 204 10.78 4.07 -23.36
N SER A 205 9.98 5.07 -23.74
CA SER A 205 9.86 6.36 -23.05
C SER A 205 8.82 6.35 -21.92
N GLN A 206 8.10 5.24 -21.72
CA GLN A 206 7.10 5.10 -20.66
C GLN A 206 7.71 4.67 -19.31
N ASP A 207 8.84 3.96 -19.35
CA ASP A 207 9.54 3.46 -18.16
C ASP A 207 10.74 4.33 -17.73
N ALA A 208 11.07 5.38 -18.48
CA ALA A 208 12.08 6.35 -18.07
C ALA A 208 11.62 7.08 -16.79
N ASP A 209 12.22 6.74 -15.66
CA ASP A 209 12.03 7.43 -14.39
C ASP A 209 12.86 8.73 -14.40
N PRO A 210 12.24 9.93 -14.45
CA PRO A 210 12.97 11.20 -14.44
C PRO A 210 13.68 11.45 -13.10
N PHE A 211 13.38 10.63 -12.08
CA PHE A 211 14.06 10.64 -10.79
C PHE A 211 15.04 9.48 -10.65
N GLY A 212 15.12 8.57 -11.62
CA GLY A 212 16.05 7.47 -11.64
C GLY A 212 17.49 7.98 -11.67
N ILE A 213 18.41 7.28 -11.01
CA ILE A 213 19.83 7.49 -11.27
C ILE A 213 20.06 6.85 -12.64
N GLY A 214 19.89 7.63 -13.70
CA GLY A 214 20.42 7.25 -15.00
C GLY A 214 21.94 7.12 -14.88
N ASP A 215 22.52 6.20 -15.65
CA ASP A 215 23.96 6.27 -15.94
C ASP A 215 24.29 7.72 -16.31
N GLU A 216 25.45 8.20 -15.83
CA GLU A 216 25.89 9.59 -15.91
C GLU A 216 25.45 10.24 -17.23
N PRO A 217 24.95 11.49 -17.20
CA PRO A 217 24.60 12.21 -18.41
C PRO A 217 25.81 12.13 -19.34
N GLY A 218 25.62 11.41 -20.45
CA GLY A 218 26.65 11.21 -21.44
C GLY A 218 27.20 12.58 -21.78
N THR A 219 28.49 12.78 -21.51
CA THR A 219 29.28 13.92 -22.00
C THR A 219 29.49 13.71 -23.51
N GLY A 220 28.37 13.57 -24.23
CA GLY A 220 28.31 13.43 -25.67
C GLY A 220 28.18 14.83 -26.25
N ASP A 221 29.14 15.19 -27.09
CA ASP A 221 29.21 16.41 -27.90
C ASP A 221 28.08 16.47 -28.98
N THR A 222 26.98 15.77 -28.74
CA THR A 222 25.84 15.61 -29.65
C THR A 222 24.78 16.65 -29.32
N LEU A 223 24.48 17.47 -30.32
CA LEU A 223 23.48 18.53 -30.26
C LEU A 223 22.10 17.97 -29.87
N PRO A 224 21.33 18.67 -29.01
CA PRO A 224 19.92 18.32 -28.82
C PRO A 224 19.19 18.51 -30.15
N SER A 225 18.66 17.42 -30.69
CA SER A 225 18.05 17.40 -32.02
C SER A 225 16.73 18.20 -32.06
N ARG A 226 15.99 18.30 -30.94
CA ARG A 226 14.67 18.93 -30.89
C ARG A 226 14.28 19.43 -29.50
N LEU A 227 13.51 20.53 -29.44
CA LEU A 227 12.75 20.90 -28.23
C LEU A 227 11.47 20.05 -28.14
N ALA A 228 11.43 19.14 -27.17
CA ALA A 228 10.30 18.23 -26.96
C ALA A 228 9.19 18.85 -26.10
N GLY A 229 9.51 19.84 -25.26
CA GLY A 229 8.56 20.43 -24.33
C GLY A 229 9.16 21.52 -23.45
N VAL A 230 8.30 22.21 -22.72
CA VAL A 230 8.67 23.14 -21.64
C VAL A 230 7.81 22.86 -20.42
N MET A 231 8.40 22.94 -19.23
CA MET A 231 7.68 22.87 -17.94
C MET A 231 7.98 24.13 -17.16
N ARG A 232 6.96 24.82 -16.66
CA ARG A 232 7.14 26.08 -15.93
C ARG A 232 6.28 26.13 -14.68
N ASP A 233 6.84 26.73 -13.64
CA ASP A 233 6.15 27.23 -12.46
C ASP A 233 6.32 28.77 -12.41
N ALA A 234 5.68 29.44 -11.45
CA ALA A 234 5.77 30.88 -11.23
C ALA A 234 7.22 31.37 -11.06
N ARG A 235 8.15 30.51 -10.62
CA ARG A 235 9.54 30.87 -10.34
C ARG A 235 10.59 30.19 -11.21
N THR A 236 10.27 29.05 -11.82
CA THR A 236 11.24 28.22 -12.54
C THR A 236 10.70 27.77 -13.90
N GLY A 237 11.62 27.54 -14.84
CA GLY A 237 11.30 27.00 -16.15
C GLY A 237 12.35 25.99 -16.57
N LEU A 238 11.90 24.85 -17.06
CA LEU A 238 12.69 23.75 -17.58
C LEU A 238 12.37 23.57 -19.06
N ALA A 239 13.40 23.47 -19.88
CA ALA A 239 13.32 23.06 -21.27
C ALA A 239 13.57 21.55 -21.37
N LEU A 240 12.80 20.84 -22.19
CA LEU A 240 12.96 19.41 -22.44
C LEU A 240 13.52 19.22 -23.84
N PHE A 241 14.72 18.66 -23.95
CA PHE A 241 15.39 18.40 -25.22
C PHE A 241 15.40 16.91 -25.53
N ASP A 242 15.05 16.55 -26.77
CA ASP A 242 15.17 15.21 -27.32
C ASP A 242 16.49 15.11 -28.08
N ASP A 243 17.30 14.09 -27.76
CA ASP A 243 18.54 13.79 -28.45
C ASP A 243 18.31 13.17 -29.85
N GLY A 244 17.08 12.80 -30.18
CA GLY A 244 16.70 12.14 -31.44
C GLY A 244 16.85 10.62 -31.39
N ALA A 245 17.46 10.08 -30.34
CA ALA A 245 17.43 8.65 -29.99
C ALA A 245 16.31 8.31 -29.00
N GLY A 246 15.52 9.31 -28.59
CA GLY A 246 14.38 9.17 -27.68
C GLY A 246 14.73 9.42 -26.21
N ALA A 247 15.95 9.86 -25.89
CA ALA A 247 16.29 10.31 -24.55
C ALA A 247 15.95 11.79 -24.39
N ILE A 248 15.22 12.10 -23.31
CA ILE A 248 14.79 13.46 -22.99
C ILE A 248 15.63 14.02 -21.84
N THR A 249 16.30 15.15 -22.07
CA THR A 249 17.07 15.87 -21.05
C THR A 249 16.34 17.13 -20.62
N ALA A 250 16.14 17.31 -19.31
CA ALA A 250 15.58 18.53 -18.74
C ALA A 250 16.70 19.51 -18.37
N VAL A 251 16.62 20.75 -18.84
CA VAL A 251 17.65 21.79 -18.67
C VAL A 251 17.01 23.08 -18.17
N ALA A 252 17.53 23.64 -17.08
CA ALA A 252 17.04 24.90 -16.53
C ALA A 252 17.63 26.12 -17.23
N ALA A 253 16.99 27.27 -17.06
CA ALA A 253 17.59 28.54 -17.46
C ALA A 253 18.93 28.75 -16.73
N GLY A 254 19.98 29.02 -17.50
CA GLY A 254 21.35 29.15 -17.04
C GLY A 254 22.20 27.89 -17.27
N GLU A 255 21.60 26.73 -17.54
CA GLU A 255 22.33 25.47 -17.73
C GLU A 255 22.70 25.23 -19.20
N ALA A 256 23.74 24.41 -19.40
CA ALA A 256 24.25 24.08 -20.73
C ALA A 256 23.48 22.90 -21.33
N VAL A 257 23.34 22.92 -22.66
CA VAL A 257 22.80 21.82 -23.47
C VAL A 257 23.70 21.67 -24.70
N GLY A 258 24.50 20.59 -24.74
CA GLY A 258 25.60 20.47 -25.69
C GLY A 258 26.53 21.70 -25.64
N ALA A 259 26.76 22.33 -26.80
CA ALA A 259 27.57 23.55 -26.92
C ALA A 259 26.80 24.87 -26.67
N MET A 260 25.52 24.80 -26.28
CA MET A 260 24.62 25.95 -26.10
C MET A 260 24.27 26.14 -24.62
N ARG A 261 23.71 27.30 -24.27
CA ARG A 261 23.20 27.57 -22.91
C ARG A 261 21.76 28.06 -22.96
N VAL A 262 20.89 27.51 -22.13
CA VAL A 262 19.52 28.00 -22.00
C VAL A 262 19.54 29.36 -21.30
N VAL A 263 19.01 30.39 -21.95
CA VAL A 263 18.95 31.75 -21.41
C VAL A 263 17.58 32.02 -20.79
N ARG A 264 16.53 31.59 -21.48
CA ARG A 264 15.14 31.81 -21.07
C ARG A 264 14.28 30.66 -21.55
N VAL A 265 13.33 30.26 -20.69
CA VAL A 265 12.28 29.30 -21.03
C VAL A 265 10.97 30.06 -21.10
N GLU A 266 10.35 30.08 -22.26
CA GLU A 266 9.03 30.65 -22.53
C GLU A 266 7.95 29.56 -22.55
N ALA A 267 6.67 29.94 -22.72
CA ALA A 267 5.56 28.99 -22.74
C ALA A 267 5.52 28.12 -24.02
N ASP A 268 6.10 28.62 -25.10
CA ASP A 268 6.03 28.06 -26.45
C ASP A 268 7.41 27.84 -27.09
N ALA A 269 8.48 28.30 -26.43
CA ALA A 269 9.82 28.34 -26.99
C ALA A 269 10.89 28.41 -25.91
N VAL A 270 12.14 28.27 -26.33
CA VAL A 270 13.32 28.45 -25.51
C VAL A 270 14.32 29.35 -26.22
N THR A 271 14.86 30.32 -25.49
CA THR A 271 15.97 31.14 -25.96
C THR A 271 17.31 30.52 -25.55
N LEU A 272 18.16 30.24 -26.52
CA LEU A 272 19.46 29.62 -26.38
C LEU A 272 20.57 30.62 -26.73
N ALA A 273 21.61 30.70 -25.91
CA ALA A 273 22.86 31.35 -26.25
C ALA A 273 23.73 30.38 -27.03
N THR A 274 24.04 30.74 -28.28
CA THR A 274 24.93 29.99 -29.16
C THR A 274 26.19 30.81 -29.44
N ARG A 275 27.23 30.18 -29.98
CA ARG A 275 28.43 30.89 -30.45
C ARG A 275 28.12 31.95 -31.52
N ASN A 276 27.05 31.76 -32.27
CA ASN A 276 26.61 32.65 -33.36
C ASN A 276 25.58 33.70 -32.89
N GLY A 277 25.37 33.84 -31.58
CA GLY A 277 24.40 34.74 -30.98
C GLY A 277 23.18 34.02 -30.39
N PRO A 278 22.27 34.76 -29.73
CA PRO A 278 21.04 34.20 -29.18
C PRO A 278 20.12 33.70 -30.29
N ARG A 279 19.54 32.52 -30.12
CA ARG A 279 18.55 31.92 -31.01
C ARG A 279 17.34 31.44 -30.24
N ARG A 280 16.15 31.52 -30.86
CA ARG A 280 14.89 31.04 -30.30
C ARG A 280 14.53 29.72 -31.00
N MET A 281 14.18 28.71 -30.23
CA MET A 281 13.73 27.40 -30.70
C MET A 281 12.29 27.20 -30.26
N GLY A 282 11.36 27.02 -31.21
CA GLY A 282 9.94 26.80 -30.92
C GLY A 282 9.62 25.33 -30.69
N LEU A 283 8.52 25.05 -29.99
CA LEU A 283 7.99 23.68 -29.84
C LEU A 283 7.53 23.08 -31.19
N ASP A 284 7.10 23.95 -32.11
CA ASP A 284 6.59 23.59 -33.43
C ASP A 284 7.68 23.54 -34.51
N ASP A 285 8.95 23.82 -34.16
CA ASP A 285 10.09 23.68 -35.07
C ASP A 285 10.44 22.18 -35.23
N GLU A 286 9.53 21.43 -35.87
CA GLU A 286 9.72 20.03 -36.20
C GLU A 286 10.76 19.89 -37.32
N GLY A 287 12.00 19.53 -36.97
CA GLY A 287 12.92 18.89 -37.91
C GLY A 287 13.87 19.79 -38.70
N MET A 288 14.11 21.04 -38.27
CA MET A 288 15.38 21.68 -38.67
C MET A 288 16.50 20.96 -37.90
N GLN A 289 17.47 20.37 -38.59
CA GLN A 289 18.71 19.90 -37.95
C GLN A 289 19.45 21.13 -37.44
N TRP A 290 19.65 21.23 -36.12
CA TRP A 290 20.37 22.33 -35.45
C TRP A 290 21.83 21.96 -35.21
#